data_AF-C6XIR6-F1
#
_entry.id   AF-C6XIR6-F1
#
_cell.length_a   1.000
_cell.length_b   1.000
_cell.length_c   1.000
_cell.angle_alpha   90.00
_cell.angle_beta   90.00
_cell.angle_gamma   90.00
#
_symmetry.space_group_name_H-M   'P 1'
#
loop_
_entity.id
_entity.type
_entity.pdbx_description
1 polymer ?
#
loop_
_entity_poly.entity_id
_entity_poly.type
_entity_poly.pdbx_seq_one_letter_code
_entity_poly.pdbx_strand_id
1 'polypeptide(L)'
;MTYFSTIVFIIVSLFLLSGCVWGFSHQKPADYAEATPLFDPKTTLKGDYLSEGLIYDYTGKVVSRFKARMSGNFDENGGTLAEHFIYASGREDRREWTLKFKEDGGFTATAPDLVGEGVGIASGNSLQMKYKLKLAEDAGGHVLSVTDWMYLTDEGTIINRSQMRKFGIKVAELVAVFKHRDIAEDSVFYNKGDNNLEAAE
;
A
#
# COMPACT_ATOMS: atom_id res chain seq x y z
N MET A 1 -19.30 11.45 43.98
CA MET A 1 -19.78 11.27 42.58
C MET A 1 -18.92 12.00 41.55
N THR A 2 -18.47 13.24 41.79
CA THR A 2 -17.63 14.03 40.86
C THR A 2 -16.29 13.35 40.52
N TYR A 3 -15.54 12.87 41.52
CA TYR A 3 -14.24 12.21 41.30
C TYR A 3 -14.33 10.94 40.45
N PHE A 4 -15.39 10.15 40.61
CA PHE A 4 -15.61 8.94 39.82
C PHE A 4 -15.85 9.27 38.34
N SER A 5 -16.67 10.29 38.05
CA SER A 5 -16.91 10.77 36.69
C SER A 5 -15.63 11.30 36.03
N THR A 6 -14.80 12.04 36.78
CA THR A 6 -13.50 12.53 36.28
C THR A 6 -12.53 11.40 35.97
N ILE A 7 -12.44 10.37 36.82
CA ILE A 7 -11.58 9.20 36.59
C ILE A 7 -12.03 8.43 35.35
N VAL A 8 -13.34 8.19 35.20
CA VAL A 8 -13.90 7.54 34.00
C VAL A 8 -13.59 8.34 32.74
N PHE A 9 -13.73 9.67 32.78
CA PHE A 9 -13.41 10.53 31.64
C PHE A 9 -11.93 10.47 31.26
N ILE A 10 -11.03 10.48 32.25
CA ILE A 10 -9.58 10.33 32.02
C ILE A 10 -9.26 8.96 31.40
N ILE A 11 -9.85 7.87 31.92
CA ILE A 11 -9.64 6.53 31.38
C ILE A 11 -10.14 6.43 29.95
N VAL A 12 -11.34 6.93 29.65
CA VAL A 12 -11.90 6.94 28.28
C VAL A 12 -11.03 7.79 27.35
N SER A 13 -10.57 8.96 27.79
CA SER A 13 -9.71 9.83 26.98
C SER A 13 -8.35 9.20 26.72
N LEU A 14 -7.74 8.52 27.72
CA LEU A 14 -6.50 7.77 27.56
C LEU A 14 -6.68 6.56 26.63
N PHE A 15 -7.83 5.87 26.71
CA PHE A 15 -8.13 4.74 25.83
C PHE A 15 -8.32 5.20 24.38
N LEU A 16 -9.02 6.31 24.16
CA LEU A 16 -9.17 6.94 22.84
C LEU A 16 -7.82 7.43 22.28
N LEU A 17 -6.95 7.97 23.13
CA LEU A 17 -5.60 8.39 22.74
C LEU A 17 -4.71 7.17 22.40
N SER A 18 -4.82 6.07 23.15
CA SER A 18 -4.01 4.86 22.95
C SER A 18 -4.14 4.27 21.54
N GLY A 19 -5.35 4.29 20.96
CA GLY A 19 -5.61 3.87 19.59
C GLY A 19 -4.95 4.76 18.52
N CYS A 20 -4.60 6.00 18.87
CA CYS A 20 -3.81 6.89 18.02
C CYS A 20 -2.29 6.68 18.19
N VAL A 21 -1.82 6.24 19.37
CA VAL A 21 -0.38 6.10 19.66
C VAL A 21 0.19 4.71 19.34
N TRP A 22 -0.62 3.66 19.36
CA TRP A 22 -0.18 2.26 19.15
C TRP A 22 -0.83 1.63 17.93
N GLY A 23 -0.59 2.21 16.75
CA GLY A 23 -1.20 1.76 15.50
C GLY A 23 -0.27 1.79 14.31
N PHE A 24 -0.73 1.24 13.18
CA PHE A 24 0.00 1.17 11.92
C PHE A 24 0.66 2.50 11.49
N SER A 25 -0.02 3.63 11.73
CA SER A 25 0.48 4.97 11.40
C SER A 25 1.66 5.44 12.25
N HIS A 26 1.98 4.75 13.36
CA HIS A 26 3.11 5.11 14.24
C HIS A 26 4.44 4.48 13.82
N GLN A 27 4.41 3.50 12.90
CA GLN A 27 5.64 2.90 12.38
C GLN A 27 6.52 3.95 11.71
N LYS A 28 7.82 3.83 11.91
CA LYS A 28 8.85 4.70 11.33
C LYS A 28 9.87 3.87 10.56
N PRO A 29 10.45 4.38 9.47
CA PRO A 29 11.50 3.67 8.74
C PRO A 29 12.63 3.18 9.65
N ALA A 30 13.04 4.01 10.62
CA ALA A 30 14.08 3.69 11.58
C ALA A 30 13.79 2.43 12.45
N ASP A 31 12.53 2.03 12.61
CA ASP A 31 12.17 0.83 13.36
C ASP A 31 12.68 -0.45 12.67
N TYR A 32 13.00 -0.37 11.38
CA TYR A 32 13.44 -1.48 10.53
C TYR A 32 14.89 -1.34 10.06
N ALA A 33 15.66 -0.36 10.56
CA ALA A 33 16.98 -0.03 10.00
C ALA A 33 17.99 -1.20 9.99
N GLU A 34 17.88 -2.12 10.95
CA GLU A 34 18.75 -3.30 11.07
C GLU A 34 18.16 -4.56 10.40
N ALA A 35 16.97 -4.46 9.81
CA ALA A 35 16.30 -5.59 9.18
C ALA A 35 16.93 -5.92 7.82
N THR A 36 16.95 -7.21 7.50
CA THR A 36 17.44 -7.75 6.24
C THR A 36 16.36 -8.63 5.60
N PRO A 37 16.38 -8.87 4.27
CA PRO A 37 17.28 -8.30 3.26
C PRO A 37 17.08 -6.80 3.05
N LEU A 38 18.03 -6.09 2.40
CA LEU A 38 17.87 -4.65 2.14
C LEU A 38 16.87 -4.39 1.01
N PHE A 39 15.91 -3.52 1.27
CA PHE A 39 14.99 -2.99 0.27
C PHE A 39 15.65 -1.78 -0.40
N ASP A 40 16.20 -1.98 -1.59
CA ASP A 40 16.63 -0.88 -2.45
C ASP A 40 15.57 -0.65 -3.55
N PRO A 41 14.85 0.49 -3.55
CA PRO A 41 13.80 0.77 -4.54
C PRO A 41 14.26 0.67 -5.99
N LYS A 42 15.54 0.96 -6.30
CA LYS A 42 16.09 0.92 -7.66
C LYS A 42 16.13 -0.49 -8.24
N THR A 43 16.38 -1.47 -7.38
CA THR A 43 16.59 -2.88 -7.76
C THR A 43 15.37 -3.72 -7.41
N THR A 44 14.79 -3.50 -6.22
CA THR A 44 13.69 -4.28 -5.65
C THR A 44 12.36 -4.01 -6.33
N LEU A 45 12.15 -2.82 -6.92
CA LEU A 45 10.91 -2.52 -7.68
C LEU A 45 11.10 -2.67 -9.19
N LYS A 46 12.32 -2.97 -9.65
CA LYS A 46 12.63 -3.13 -11.07
C LYS A 46 12.16 -4.49 -11.58
N GLY A 47 11.70 -4.52 -12.83
CA GLY A 47 11.21 -5.73 -13.48
C GLY A 47 9.69 -5.86 -13.40
N ASP A 48 9.20 -7.04 -13.77
CA ASP A 48 7.77 -7.33 -13.84
C ASP A 48 7.31 -8.12 -12.62
N TYR A 49 6.16 -7.75 -12.07
CA TYR A 49 5.56 -8.41 -10.91
C TYR A 49 4.12 -8.83 -11.22
N LEU A 50 3.74 -9.97 -10.64
CA LEU A 50 2.35 -10.34 -10.46
C LEU A 50 1.96 -10.04 -9.01
N SER A 51 0.79 -9.42 -8.86
CA SER A 51 0.26 -9.01 -7.58
C SER A 51 -1.14 -9.56 -7.37
N GLU A 52 -1.41 -10.02 -6.16
CA GLU A 52 -2.74 -10.37 -5.70
C GLU A 52 -2.99 -9.70 -4.35
N GLY A 53 -4.20 -9.19 -4.15
CA GLY A 53 -4.50 -8.43 -2.95
C GLY A 53 -5.97 -8.36 -2.58
N LEU A 54 -6.19 -7.91 -1.35
CA LEU A 54 -7.47 -7.72 -0.70
C LEU A 54 -7.63 -6.26 -0.28
N ILE A 55 -8.85 -5.75 -0.42
CA ILE A 55 -9.24 -4.43 0.06
C ILE A 55 -10.25 -4.62 1.18
N TYR A 56 -9.95 -4.00 2.31
CA TYR A 56 -10.77 -3.99 3.51
C TYR A 56 -11.44 -2.63 3.67
N ASP A 57 -12.69 -2.64 4.11
CA ASP A 57 -13.40 -1.42 4.50
C ASP A 57 -12.99 -0.92 5.89
N TYR A 58 -13.60 0.19 6.32
CA TYR A 58 -13.38 0.78 7.64
C TYR A 58 -13.84 -0.13 8.80
N THR A 59 -14.68 -1.13 8.55
CA THR A 59 -15.11 -2.14 9.54
C THR A 59 -14.13 -3.31 9.63
N GLY A 60 -13.18 -3.41 8.71
CA GLY A 60 -12.21 -4.51 8.61
C GLY A 60 -12.73 -5.72 7.84
N LYS A 61 -13.85 -5.59 7.11
CA LYS A 61 -14.34 -6.65 6.23
C LYS A 61 -13.68 -6.55 4.86
N VAL A 62 -13.38 -7.68 4.24
CA VAL A 62 -12.96 -7.73 2.84
C VAL A 62 -14.15 -7.33 1.96
N VAL A 63 -13.97 -6.30 1.15
CA VAL A 63 -15.01 -5.78 0.23
C VAL A 63 -14.63 -5.93 -1.24
N SER A 64 -13.36 -6.18 -1.53
CA SER A 64 -12.90 -6.48 -2.89
C SER A 64 -11.59 -7.26 -2.87
N ARG A 65 -11.33 -7.98 -3.95
CA ARG A 65 -10.04 -8.60 -4.26
C ARG A 65 -9.58 -8.13 -5.64
N PHE A 66 -8.29 -8.13 -5.88
CA PHE A 66 -7.74 -7.74 -7.17
C PHE A 66 -6.53 -8.59 -7.55
N LYS A 67 -6.27 -8.64 -8.85
CA LYS A 67 -5.00 -9.03 -9.43
C LYS A 67 -4.39 -7.80 -10.09
N ALA A 68 -3.06 -7.70 -10.09
CA ALA A 68 -2.38 -6.63 -10.79
C ALA A 68 -1.10 -7.12 -11.46
N ARG A 69 -0.74 -6.45 -12.55
CA ARG A 69 0.57 -6.52 -13.17
C ARG A 69 1.29 -5.22 -12.91
N MET A 70 2.54 -5.32 -12.51
CA MET A 70 3.39 -4.15 -12.27
C MET A 70 4.65 -4.28 -13.11
N SER A 71 5.14 -3.18 -13.67
CA SER A 71 6.38 -3.14 -14.44
C SER A 71 7.18 -1.91 -14.02
N GLY A 72 8.31 -2.15 -13.36
CA GLY A 72 9.22 -1.13 -12.91
C GLY A 72 10.40 -0.97 -13.87
N ASN A 73 10.54 0.23 -14.42
CA ASN A 73 11.66 0.61 -15.27
C ASN A 73 12.44 1.76 -14.63
N PHE A 74 13.59 1.44 -14.04
CA PHE A 74 14.40 2.37 -13.25
C PHE A 74 15.86 2.44 -13.72
N ASP A 75 16.39 3.66 -13.65
CA ASP A 75 17.81 4.01 -13.74
C ASP A 75 18.32 4.57 -12.39
N GLU A 76 19.51 5.18 -12.40
CA GLU A 76 20.14 5.73 -11.18
C GLU A 76 19.41 6.93 -10.57
N ASN A 77 18.70 7.72 -11.38
CA ASN A 77 18.06 8.97 -11.00
C ASN A 77 16.56 8.82 -10.76
N GLY A 78 15.93 7.81 -11.36
CA GLY A 78 14.49 7.60 -11.25
C GLY A 78 13.96 6.63 -12.28
N GLY A 79 12.66 6.73 -12.55
CA GLY A 79 12.01 5.90 -13.55
C GLY A 79 10.51 5.82 -13.35
N THR A 80 9.89 4.80 -13.94
CA THR A 80 8.45 4.60 -13.86
C THR A 80 8.08 3.24 -13.28
N LEU A 81 6.95 3.20 -12.57
CA LEU A 81 6.27 1.98 -12.14
C LEU A 81 4.87 2.00 -12.73
N ALA A 82 4.64 1.19 -13.75
CA ALA A 82 3.33 1.03 -14.36
C ALA A 82 2.58 -0.12 -13.68
N GLU A 83 1.33 0.12 -13.32
CA GLU A 83 0.46 -0.82 -12.63
C GLU A 83 -0.85 -0.97 -13.40
N HIS A 84 -1.28 -2.21 -13.63
CA HIS A 84 -2.58 -2.54 -14.23
C HIS A 84 -3.34 -3.48 -13.32
N PHE A 85 -4.43 -2.98 -12.74
CA PHE A 85 -5.29 -3.68 -11.79
C PHE A 85 -6.52 -4.25 -12.48
N ILE A 86 -6.93 -5.44 -12.05
CA ILE A 86 -8.18 -6.11 -12.42
C ILE A 86 -8.86 -6.51 -11.11
N TYR A 87 -9.98 -5.86 -10.80
CA TYR A 87 -10.76 -6.11 -9.60
C TYR A 87 -11.74 -7.26 -9.81
N ALA A 88 -12.20 -7.87 -8.71
CA ALA A 88 -13.21 -8.94 -8.73
C ALA A 88 -14.52 -8.54 -9.42
N SER A 89 -14.86 -7.26 -9.40
CA SER A 89 -16.03 -6.71 -10.11
C SER A 89 -15.85 -6.68 -11.64
N GLY A 90 -14.66 -7.00 -12.15
CA GLY A 90 -14.29 -6.84 -13.55
C GLY A 90 -13.82 -5.42 -13.90
N ARG A 91 -13.87 -4.47 -12.96
CA ARG A 91 -13.28 -3.13 -13.15
C ARG A 91 -11.78 -3.28 -13.41
N GLU A 92 -11.27 -2.49 -14.34
CA GLU A 92 -9.84 -2.33 -14.54
C GLU A 92 -9.40 -0.91 -14.16
N ASP A 93 -8.17 -0.79 -13.68
CA ASP A 93 -7.55 0.50 -13.39
C ASP A 93 -6.07 0.48 -13.77
N ARG A 94 -5.54 1.64 -14.16
CA ARG A 94 -4.13 1.79 -14.54
C ARG A 94 -3.55 2.99 -13.83
N ARG A 95 -2.40 2.78 -13.18
CA ARG A 95 -1.63 3.85 -12.56
C ARG A 95 -0.19 3.77 -13.04
N GLU A 96 0.38 4.92 -13.35
CA GLU A 96 1.79 5.03 -13.64
C GLU A 96 2.41 6.03 -12.68
N TRP A 97 3.36 5.54 -11.89
CA TRP A 97 4.16 6.35 -11.00
C TRP A 97 5.42 6.80 -11.72
N THR A 98 5.81 8.05 -11.55
CA THR A 98 7.15 8.53 -11.85
C THR A 98 7.90 8.72 -10.54
N LEU A 99 9.00 8.00 -10.35
CA LEU A 99 9.85 8.10 -9.16
C LEU A 99 11.12 8.89 -9.47
N LYS A 100 11.55 9.73 -8.53
CA LYS A 100 12.83 10.44 -8.57
C LYS A 100 13.62 10.11 -7.31
N PHE A 101 14.72 9.38 -7.48
CA PHE A 101 15.59 8.99 -6.38
C PHE A 101 16.39 10.20 -5.85
N LYS A 102 16.62 10.20 -4.54
CA LYS A 102 17.40 11.22 -3.85
C LYS A 102 18.71 10.60 -3.34
N GLU A 103 19.68 11.46 -3.08
CA GLU A 103 20.99 11.05 -2.54
C GLU A 103 20.90 10.46 -1.13
N ASP A 104 19.85 10.79 -0.38
CA ASP A 104 19.60 10.32 0.99
C ASP A 104 18.97 8.92 1.07
N GLY A 105 18.82 8.22 -0.06
CA GLY A 105 18.17 6.91 -0.15
C GLY A 105 16.63 6.95 -0.18
N GLY A 106 16.04 8.15 -0.12
CA GLY A 106 14.61 8.36 -0.35
C GLY A 106 14.28 8.61 -1.82
N PHE A 107 12.99 8.84 -2.09
CA PHE A 107 12.52 9.30 -3.41
C PHE A 107 11.27 10.16 -3.31
N THR A 108 10.98 10.94 -4.36
CA THR A 108 9.63 11.49 -4.59
C THR A 108 8.89 10.69 -5.65
N ALA A 109 7.57 10.69 -5.56
CA ALA A 109 6.68 9.98 -6.46
C ALA A 109 5.60 10.93 -6.99
N THR A 110 5.33 10.89 -8.30
CA THR A 110 4.19 11.60 -8.90
C THR A 110 3.36 10.66 -9.75
N ALA A 111 2.05 10.88 -9.79
CA ALA A 111 1.13 10.20 -10.69
C ALA A 111 -0.03 11.16 -11.03
N PRO A 112 -0.80 10.91 -12.11
CA PRO A 112 -1.89 11.79 -12.53
C PRO A 112 -3.00 11.98 -11.48
N ASP A 113 -3.20 10.99 -10.62
CA ASP A 113 -4.22 10.97 -9.57
C ASP A 113 -3.68 11.37 -8.19
N LEU A 114 -2.42 11.80 -8.11
CA LEU A 114 -1.82 12.32 -6.88
C LEU A 114 -2.06 13.83 -6.73
N VAL A 115 -2.37 14.26 -5.50
CA VAL A 115 -2.39 15.68 -5.13
C VAL A 115 -1.04 16.05 -4.54
N GLY A 116 -0.18 16.64 -5.37
CA GLY A 116 1.21 16.95 -5.03
C GLY A 116 2.14 15.75 -5.23
N GLU A 117 3.26 15.72 -4.51
CA GLU A 117 4.22 14.63 -4.57
C GLU A 117 4.05 13.67 -3.38
N GLY A 118 4.22 12.38 -3.65
CA GLY A 118 4.47 11.37 -2.64
C GLY A 118 5.93 11.35 -2.23
N VAL A 119 6.19 10.82 -1.03
CA VAL A 119 7.55 10.62 -0.49
C VAL A 119 7.72 9.16 -0.14
N GLY A 120 8.83 8.57 -0.62
CA GLY A 120 9.27 7.22 -0.29
C GLY A 120 10.54 7.24 0.55
N ILE A 121 10.62 6.38 1.57
CA ILE A 121 11.81 6.18 2.41
C ILE A 121 12.02 4.69 2.61
N ALA A 122 13.13 4.17 2.11
CA ALA A 122 13.57 2.80 2.36
C ALA A 122 14.42 2.72 3.64
N SER A 123 14.27 1.64 4.41
CA SER A 123 15.09 1.36 5.58
C SER A 123 15.05 -0.14 5.93
N GLY A 124 16.23 -0.76 6.04
CA GLY A 124 16.37 -2.21 6.15
C GLY A 124 15.59 -2.93 5.06
N ASN A 125 14.71 -3.86 5.45
CA ASN A 125 13.86 -4.61 4.53
C ASN A 125 12.55 -3.93 4.16
N SER A 126 12.38 -2.65 4.47
CA SER A 126 11.10 -1.96 4.33
C SER A 126 11.19 -0.71 3.47
N LEU A 127 10.06 -0.36 2.85
CA LEU A 127 9.84 0.90 2.17
C LEU A 127 8.52 1.50 2.65
N GLN A 128 8.58 2.72 3.21
CA GLN A 128 7.40 3.52 3.51
C GLN A 128 7.14 4.52 2.38
N MET A 129 5.91 4.56 1.87
CA MET A 129 5.42 5.63 1.00
C MET A 129 4.29 6.42 1.66
N LYS A 130 4.31 7.73 1.50
CA LYS A 130 3.25 8.64 1.96
C LYS A 130 2.86 9.59 0.86
N TYR A 131 1.56 9.65 0.55
CA TYR A 131 1.05 10.50 -0.54
C TYR A 131 -0.43 10.84 -0.34
N LYS A 132 -0.96 11.71 -1.20
CA LYS A 132 -2.38 12.07 -1.25
C LYS A 132 -2.98 11.60 -2.56
N LEU A 133 -3.90 10.64 -2.50
CA LEU A 133 -4.58 10.06 -3.64
C LEU A 133 -5.93 10.74 -3.86
N LYS A 134 -6.19 11.25 -5.06
CA LYS A 134 -7.53 11.67 -5.48
C LYS A 134 -8.22 10.48 -6.12
N LEU A 135 -9.32 10.02 -5.52
CA LEU A 135 -10.16 9.00 -6.12
C LEU A 135 -10.80 9.51 -7.41
N ALA A 136 -11.08 8.60 -8.34
CA ALA A 136 -11.87 8.90 -9.53
C ALA A 136 -13.27 9.43 -9.16
N GLU A 137 -13.89 10.19 -10.06
CA GLU A 137 -15.18 10.86 -9.79
C GLU A 137 -16.30 9.86 -9.52
N ASP A 138 -16.30 8.69 -10.17
CA ASP A 138 -17.24 7.59 -9.91
C ASP A 138 -17.08 6.96 -8.52
N ALA A 139 -15.88 7.09 -7.93
CA ALA A 139 -15.56 6.70 -6.56
C ALA A 139 -15.66 7.87 -5.56
N GLY A 140 -16.29 8.99 -5.97
CA GLY A 140 -16.62 10.13 -5.11
C GLY A 140 -15.60 11.29 -5.12
N GLY A 141 -14.53 11.21 -5.93
CA GLY A 141 -13.60 12.33 -6.14
C GLY A 141 -12.79 12.74 -4.90
N HIS A 142 -12.87 11.97 -3.81
CA HIS A 142 -12.29 12.32 -2.52
C HIS A 142 -10.76 12.24 -2.52
N VAL A 143 -10.13 13.13 -1.77
CA VAL A 143 -8.69 13.05 -1.50
C VAL A 143 -8.46 12.26 -0.22
N LEU A 144 -7.68 11.18 -0.34
CA LEU A 144 -7.29 10.32 0.76
C LEU A 144 -5.81 10.49 1.05
N SER A 145 -5.45 10.53 2.34
CA SER A 145 -4.06 10.41 2.77
C SER A 145 -3.71 8.93 2.85
N VAL A 146 -2.64 8.54 2.17
CA VAL A 146 -2.24 7.15 2.04
C VAL A 146 -0.89 6.94 2.71
N THR A 147 -0.78 5.88 3.50
CA THR A 147 0.49 5.41 4.07
C THR A 147 0.65 3.95 3.72
N ASP A 148 1.68 3.69 2.93
CA ASP A 148 1.97 2.40 2.36
C ASP A 148 3.28 1.90 2.93
N TRP A 149 3.26 0.65 3.32
CA TRP A 149 4.44 -0.07 3.76
C TRP A 149 4.62 -1.28 2.85
N MET A 150 5.81 -1.42 2.32
CA MET A 150 6.25 -2.59 1.59
C MET A 150 7.37 -3.25 2.40
N TYR A 151 7.27 -4.56 2.59
CA TYR A 151 8.27 -5.35 3.32
C TYR A 151 8.80 -6.43 2.38
N LEU A 152 10.12 -6.43 2.19
CA LEU A 152 10.82 -7.45 1.44
C LEU A 152 11.07 -8.66 2.35
N THR A 153 10.65 -9.82 1.87
CA THR A 153 10.88 -11.11 2.53
C THR A 153 12.20 -11.73 2.04
N ASP A 154 12.71 -12.71 2.78
CA ASP A 154 13.95 -13.42 2.43
C ASP A 154 13.91 -14.09 1.05
N GLU A 155 12.72 -14.46 0.58
CA GLU A 155 12.50 -15.10 -0.73
C GLU A 155 12.29 -14.08 -1.86
N GLY A 156 12.46 -12.78 -1.61
CA GLY A 156 12.29 -11.72 -2.62
C GLY A 156 10.83 -11.35 -2.91
N THR A 157 9.87 -11.94 -2.21
CA THR A 157 8.47 -11.51 -2.26
C THR A 157 8.29 -10.20 -1.49
N ILE A 158 7.53 -9.26 -2.03
CA ILE A 158 7.18 -8.00 -1.35
C ILE A 158 5.77 -8.12 -0.81
N ILE A 159 5.60 -7.85 0.49
CA ILE A 159 4.30 -7.75 1.13
C ILE A 159 3.98 -6.27 1.30
N ASN A 160 2.93 -5.81 0.62
CA ASN A 160 2.43 -4.46 0.73
C ASN A 160 1.23 -4.40 1.67
N ARG A 161 1.24 -3.44 2.58
CA ARG A 161 0.10 -3.05 3.41
C ARG A 161 -0.07 -1.55 3.34
N SER A 162 -1.28 -1.11 3.03
CA SER A 162 -1.61 0.28 2.75
C SER A 162 -2.80 0.71 3.57
N GLN A 163 -2.72 1.86 4.26
CA GLN A 163 -3.86 2.47 4.94
C GLN A 163 -4.25 3.79 4.29
N MET A 164 -5.53 3.90 3.95
CA MET A 164 -6.11 5.10 3.36
C MET A 164 -6.99 5.79 4.39
N ARG A 165 -6.78 7.10 4.57
CA ARG A 165 -7.46 7.91 5.58
C ARG A 165 -8.11 9.13 4.96
N LYS A 166 -9.32 9.45 5.41
CA LYS A 166 -10.01 10.71 5.13
C LYS A 166 -10.11 11.50 6.43
N PHE A 167 -9.59 12.73 6.46
CA PHE A 167 -9.54 13.56 7.67
C PHE A 167 -8.97 12.84 8.92
N GLY A 168 -7.96 11.98 8.72
CA GLY A 168 -7.34 11.20 9.79
C GLY A 168 -8.06 9.90 10.17
N ILE A 169 -9.29 9.69 9.71
CA ILE A 169 -10.07 8.47 9.98
C ILE A 169 -9.73 7.41 8.92
N LYS A 170 -9.42 6.18 9.33
CA LYS A 170 -9.18 5.07 8.41
C LYS A 170 -10.47 4.71 7.69
N VAL A 171 -10.44 4.76 6.36
CA VAL A 171 -11.60 4.47 5.50
C VAL A 171 -11.42 3.20 4.67
N ALA A 172 -10.17 2.83 4.38
CA ALA A 172 -9.84 1.59 3.70
C ALA A 172 -8.45 1.10 4.09
N GLU A 173 -8.22 -0.19 3.94
CA GLU A 173 -6.92 -0.84 4.06
C GLU A 173 -6.73 -1.80 2.89
N LEU A 174 -5.52 -1.89 2.36
CA LEU A 174 -5.17 -2.80 1.28
C LEU A 174 -3.99 -3.67 1.74
N VAL A 175 -4.05 -4.96 1.42
CA VAL A 175 -2.93 -5.89 1.59
C VAL A 175 -2.71 -6.58 0.26
N ALA A 176 -1.47 -6.59 -0.21
CA ALA A 176 -1.11 -7.20 -1.47
C ALA A 176 0.24 -7.89 -1.37
N VAL A 177 0.44 -8.89 -2.23
CA VAL A 177 1.69 -9.63 -2.33
C VAL A 177 2.21 -9.46 -3.74
N PHE A 178 3.45 -8.98 -3.89
CA PHE A 178 4.09 -8.82 -5.19
C PHE A 178 5.16 -9.91 -5.32
N LYS A 179 5.03 -10.70 -6.38
CA LYS A 179 5.99 -11.74 -6.74
C LYS A 179 6.62 -11.38 -8.07
N HIS A 180 7.95 -11.49 -8.14
CA HIS A 180 8.65 -11.30 -9.40
C HIS A 180 8.11 -12.30 -10.42
N ARG A 181 7.88 -11.82 -11.64
CA ARG A 181 7.31 -12.62 -12.71
C ARG A 181 8.43 -13.34 -13.44
N ASP A 182 8.64 -14.60 -13.07
CA ASP A 182 9.51 -15.49 -13.84
C ASP A 182 8.70 -16.16 -14.96
N ILE A 183 9.22 -16.10 -16.18
CA ILE A 183 8.56 -16.50 -17.45
C ILE A 183 8.00 -17.95 -17.43
N ALA A 184 8.42 -18.79 -16.49
CA ALA A 184 7.99 -20.18 -16.35
C ALA A 184 6.55 -20.37 -15.77
N GLU A 185 6.01 -19.41 -15.01
CA GLU A 185 4.69 -19.55 -14.34
C GLU A 185 3.49 -19.06 -15.17
N ASP A 186 3.73 -18.42 -16.32
CA ASP A 186 2.70 -17.80 -17.15
C ASP A 186 1.63 -18.80 -17.68
N SER A 187 1.97 -20.08 -17.77
CA SER A 187 1.06 -21.13 -18.26
C SER A 187 -0.01 -21.57 -17.24
N VAL A 188 0.18 -21.26 -15.95
CA VAL A 188 -0.78 -21.61 -14.88
C VAL A 188 -1.74 -20.47 -14.60
N PHE A 189 -1.30 -19.21 -14.66
CA PHE A 189 -2.13 -18.04 -14.38
C PHE A 189 -3.24 -17.78 -15.41
N TYR A 190 -3.09 -18.27 -16.64
CA TYR A 190 -4.07 -18.07 -17.73
C TYR A 190 -4.92 -19.29 -18.08
N ASN A 191 -4.69 -20.45 -17.48
CA ASN A 191 -5.27 -21.70 -17.97
C ASN A 191 -5.98 -22.51 -16.87
N LYS A 192 -7.05 -21.96 -16.29
CA LYS A 192 -8.24 -22.73 -15.90
C LYS A 192 -9.42 -21.80 -15.55
N GLY A 193 -10.56 -22.06 -16.16
CA GLY A 193 -11.77 -21.25 -16.00
C GLY A 193 -12.43 -21.38 -14.63
N ASP A 194 -12.07 -20.48 -13.70
CA ASP A 194 -12.87 -20.22 -12.50
C ASP A 194 -13.75 -18.99 -12.73
N ASN A 195 -14.84 -19.22 -13.47
CA ASN A 195 -16.04 -18.37 -13.51
C ASN A 195 -16.88 -18.48 -12.22
N ASN A 196 -16.29 -18.84 -11.08
CA ASN A 196 -16.97 -18.90 -9.80
C ASN A 196 -16.44 -17.78 -8.89
N LEU A 197 -16.73 -16.55 -9.30
CA LEU A 197 -16.86 -15.43 -8.39
C LEU A 197 -18.32 -15.37 -7.97
N GLU A 198 -18.72 -16.27 -7.07
CA GLU A 198 -19.95 -16.08 -6.31
C GLU A 198 -19.78 -14.78 -5.50
N ALA A 199 -20.61 -13.80 -5.85
CA ALA A 199 -20.82 -12.62 -5.04
C ALA A 199 -21.25 -13.08 -3.64
N ALA A 200 -20.47 -12.72 -2.63
CA ALA A 200 -21.01 -12.67 -1.28
C ALA A 200 -21.97 -11.48 -1.25
N GLU A 201 -23.27 -11.77 -1.30
CA GLU A 201 -24.36 -10.84 -0.94
C GLU A 201 -24.22 -10.34 0.50
#